data_AF-A0A9P7L5S1-F1
#
_entry.id   AF-A0A9P7L5S1-F1
#
_cell.length_a   1.000
_cell.length_b   1.000
_cell.length_c   1.000
_cell.angle_alpha   90.00
_cell.angle_beta   90.00
_cell.angle_gamma   90.00
#
_symmetry.space_group_name_H-M   'P 1'
#
loop_
_entity.id
_entity.type
_entity.pdbx_description
1 polymer ?
#
loop_
_entity_poly.entity_id
_entity_poly.type
_entity_poly.pdbx_seq_one_letter_code
_entity_poly.pdbx_strand_id
1 'polypeptide(L)'
;MLPLETGIDAWLRYATLSESLRSLHKPVSSIVALSTKPTSPVFIAGEELQCGLTRILGQTVQVESYLRADTGVSIIVGTLSTLQANGSDRLLQSVPALDEDGFWLDTNVNGSNDIHIIGQNERGALYGAFEYLSLLAQGKLAKTNVQQAYNPGAAIRYVNEWDNLNGSIERGYGGKSIFFRDGQVLTDLSRVRQYARLLASIRINGCIVNNVNSSHNLLNETNLDGLGRIADIMRPYGVRVGVSLFFDTPRGLAGLPTSDPLDPDVIKF
;
A
#
# COMPACT_ATOMS: atom_id res chain seq x y z
N MET A 1 -28.73 4.82 15.39
CA MET A 1 -28.13 3.50 15.67
C MET A 1 -26.76 3.50 15.01
N LEU A 2 -25.68 3.21 15.75
CA LEU A 2 -24.36 3.07 15.12
C LEU A 2 -24.41 1.86 14.16
N PRO A 3 -23.74 1.92 13.00
CA PRO A 3 -23.69 0.78 12.09
C PRO A 3 -23.10 -0.45 12.79
N LEU A 4 -23.48 -1.64 12.34
CA LEU A 4 -22.91 -2.89 12.84
C LEU A 4 -21.45 -2.97 12.37
N GLU A 5 -20.50 -2.89 13.30
CA GLU A 5 -19.06 -2.89 13.02
C GLU A 5 -18.44 -4.23 13.44
N THR A 6 -17.74 -4.90 12.51
CA THR A 6 -17.03 -6.16 12.78
C THR A 6 -15.54 -5.97 13.08
N GLY A 7 -15.04 -4.74 12.93
CA GLY A 7 -13.62 -4.41 13.06
C GLY A 7 -12.76 -4.77 11.85
N ILE A 8 -13.34 -5.37 10.80
CA ILE A 8 -12.55 -5.91 9.68
C ILE A 8 -11.83 -4.85 8.83
N ASP A 9 -12.39 -3.65 8.77
CA ASP A 9 -11.80 -2.51 8.06
C ASP A 9 -10.73 -1.79 8.90
N ALA A 10 -10.55 -2.17 10.18
CA ALA A 10 -9.71 -1.50 11.16
C ALA A 10 -9.93 0.03 11.16
N TRP A 11 -8.92 0.82 10.76
CA TRP A 11 -9.02 2.29 10.68
C TRP A 11 -9.48 2.79 9.29
N LEU A 12 -9.52 1.95 8.26
CA LEU A 12 -9.94 2.29 6.89
C LEU A 12 -11.44 2.12 6.68
N ARG A 13 -12.24 2.47 7.70
CA ARG A 13 -13.71 2.32 7.69
C ARG A 13 -14.39 3.14 6.61
N TYR A 14 -13.79 4.29 6.27
CA TYR A 14 -14.38 5.29 5.37
C TYR A 14 -15.83 5.62 5.73
N ALA A 15 -16.11 5.77 7.02
CA ALA A 15 -17.43 6.11 7.51
C ALA A 15 -17.92 7.43 6.91
N THR A 16 -19.20 7.47 6.54
CA THR A 16 -19.80 8.65 5.92
C THR A 16 -19.77 9.84 6.88
N LEU A 17 -19.29 10.98 6.41
CA LEU A 17 -19.30 12.22 7.17
C LEU A 17 -20.73 12.74 7.35
N SER A 18 -20.93 13.54 8.40
CA SER A 18 -22.21 14.26 8.60
C SER A 18 -22.52 15.12 7.38
N GLU A 19 -23.80 15.32 7.10
CA GLU A 19 -24.26 16.17 5.99
C GLU A 19 -23.64 17.58 6.06
N SER A 20 -23.54 18.15 7.26
CA SER A 20 -22.92 19.46 7.51
C SER A 20 -21.43 19.53 7.12
N LEU A 21 -20.69 18.42 7.21
CA LEU A 21 -19.31 18.36 6.77
C LEU A 21 -19.23 18.08 5.27
N ARG A 22 -20.06 17.16 4.76
CA ARG A 22 -20.09 16.82 3.33
C ARG A 22 -20.44 18.02 2.46
N SER A 23 -21.37 18.88 2.89
CA SER A 23 -21.78 20.08 2.16
C SER A 23 -20.68 21.14 2.03
N LEU A 24 -19.60 21.05 2.82
CA LEU A 24 -18.46 21.97 2.75
C LEU A 24 -17.44 21.55 1.68
N HIS A 25 -17.51 20.31 1.18
CA HIS A 25 -16.62 19.82 0.14
C HIS A 25 -17.15 20.17 -1.24
N LYS A 26 -16.27 20.72 -2.10
CA LYS A 26 -16.57 20.87 -3.52
C LYS A 26 -16.71 19.48 -4.16
N PRO A 27 -17.69 19.26 -5.05
CA PRO A 27 -17.78 18.02 -5.80
C PRO A 27 -16.51 17.78 -6.61
N VAL A 28 -15.97 16.56 -6.53
CA VAL A 28 -14.86 16.11 -7.37
C VAL A 28 -15.43 15.58 -8.68
N SER A 29 -14.98 16.13 -9.80
CA SER A 29 -15.43 15.73 -11.14
C SER A 29 -14.72 14.47 -11.62
N SER A 30 -13.43 14.33 -11.34
CA SER A 30 -12.63 13.19 -11.79
C SER A 30 -11.49 12.85 -10.82
N ILE A 31 -11.08 11.58 -10.84
CA ILE A 31 -9.81 11.12 -10.25
C ILE A 31 -8.91 10.74 -11.42
N VAL A 32 -7.74 11.36 -11.53
CA VAL A 32 -6.73 11.04 -12.55
C VAL A 32 -5.56 10.33 -11.88
N ALA A 33 -5.52 9.01 -12.00
CA ALA A 33 -4.41 8.19 -11.54
C ALA A 33 -3.47 7.89 -12.70
N LEU A 34 -2.29 8.51 -12.74
CA LEU A 34 -1.35 8.49 -13.88
C LEU A 34 -0.61 7.14 -14.05
N SER A 35 -1.35 6.05 -14.11
CA SER A 35 -0.88 4.70 -14.38
C SER A 35 -2.01 3.85 -14.97
N THR A 36 -1.68 3.06 -16.00
CA THR A 36 -2.60 2.09 -16.61
C THR A 36 -2.37 0.67 -16.11
N LYS A 37 -1.36 0.44 -15.27
CA LYS A 37 -0.95 -0.90 -14.82
C LYS A 37 -1.70 -1.25 -13.52
N PRO A 38 -2.54 -2.30 -13.48
CA PRO A 38 -3.24 -2.70 -12.26
C PRO A 38 -2.31 -3.08 -11.10
N THR A 39 -1.06 -3.43 -11.40
CA THR A 39 -0.04 -3.77 -10.40
C THR A 39 0.70 -2.56 -9.84
N SER A 40 0.41 -1.34 -10.33
CA SER A 40 1.05 -0.10 -9.91
C SER A 40 0.39 0.45 -8.65
N PRO A 41 1.18 0.91 -7.65
CA PRO A 41 0.64 1.64 -6.51
C PRO A 41 -0.16 2.90 -6.87
N VAL A 42 0.13 3.57 -8.00
CA VAL A 42 -0.65 4.73 -8.46
C VAL A 42 -2.04 4.30 -8.91
N PHE A 43 -2.16 3.14 -9.57
CA PHE A 43 -3.47 2.59 -9.96
C PHE A 43 -4.32 2.28 -8.72
N ILE A 44 -3.72 1.60 -7.73
CA ILE A 44 -4.37 1.31 -6.45
C ILE A 44 -4.77 2.60 -5.71
N ALA A 45 -3.96 3.65 -5.78
CA ALA A 45 -4.29 4.94 -5.19
C ALA A 45 -5.59 5.51 -5.78
N GLY A 46 -5.78 5.39 -7.09
CA GLY A 46 -7.02 5.78 -7.78
C GLY A 46 -8.24 5.00 -7.28
N GLU A 47 -8.13 3.67 -7.18
CA GLU A 47 -9.21 2.81 -6.66
C GLU A 47 -9.56 3.15 -5.20
N GLU A 48 -8.56 3.36 -4.36
CA GLU A 48 -8.76 3.68 -2.94
C GLU A 48 -9.39 5.08 -2.78
N LEU A 49 -8.97 6.07 -3.59
CA LEU A 49 -9.59 7.39 -3.64
C LEU A 49 -11.06 7.31 -4.05
N GLN A 50 -11.38 6.53 -5.08
CA GLN A 50 -12.76 6.32 -5.53
C GLN A 50 -13.62 5.69 -4.42
N CYS A 51 -13.11 4.64 -3.77
CA CYS A 51 -13.78 3.99 -2.65
C CYS A 51 -14.00 4.97 -1.49
N GLY A 52 -12.96 5.73 -1.12
CA GLY A 52 -13.01 6.71 -0.05
C GLY A 52 -14.00 7.84 -0.32
N LEU A 53 -13.98 8.46 -1.51
CA LEU A 53 -14.94 9.51 -1.88
C LEU A 53 -16.38 8.99 -1.88
N THR A 54 -16.59 7.77 -2.39
CA THR A 54 -17.91 7.13 -2.41
C THR A 54 -18.43 6.91 -0.99
N ARG A 55 -17.62 6.34 -0.09
CA ARG A 55 -18.08 5.99 1.26
C ARG A 55 -18.12 7.20 2.22
N ILE A 56 -17.11 8.07 2.17
CA ILE A 56 -16.98 9.22 3.08
C ILE A 56 -17.94 10.35 2.67
N LEU A 57 -17.98 10.70 1.37
CA LEU A 57 -18.74 11.84 0.86
C LEU A 57 -20.03 11.45 0.12
N GLY A 58 -20.20 10.18 -0.27
CA GLY A 58 -21.33 9.79 -1.14
C GLY A 58 -21.16 10.25 -2.59
N GLN A 59 -19.93 10.59 -3.01
CA GLN A 59 -19.65 11.04 -4.38
C GLN A 59 -19.16 9.87 -5.24
N THR A 60 -19.85 9.61 -6.35
CA THR A 60 -19.41 8.63 -7.35
C THR A 60 -18.58 9.34 -8.41
N VAL A 61 -17.28 9.06 -8.44
CA VAL A 61 -16.30 9.72 -9.31
C VAL A 61 -15.59 8.68 -10.16
N GLN A 62 -15.40 8.97 -11.45
CA GLN A 62 -14.68 8.08 -12.36
C GLN A 62 -13.16 8.20 -12.14
N VAL A 63 -12.47 7.06 -12.27
CA VAL A 63 -11.00 7.01 -12.28
C VAL A 63 -10.54 6.94 -13.73
N GLU A 64 -9.67 7.87 -14.10
CA GLU A 64 -9.06 7.98 -15.41
C GLU A 64 -7.53 7.88 -15.30
N SER A 65 -6.88 7.52 -16.40
CA SER A 65 -5.43 7.29 -16.41
C SER A 65 -4.61 8.35 -17.16
N TYR A 66 -5.27 9.44 -17.57
CA TYR A 66 -4.66 10.49 -18.37
C TYR A 66 -5.25 11.85 -18.01
N LEU A 67 -4.44 12.90 -18.11
CA LEU A 67 -4.90 14.27 -17.88
C LEU A 67 -5.92 14.66 -18.96
N ARG A 68 -7.00 15.31 -18.54
CA ARG A 68 -7.97 15.95 -19.42
C ARG A 68 -8.07 17.42 -19.07
N ALA A 69 -8.44 18.23 -20.05
CA ALA A 69 -8.91 19.59 -19.81
C ALA A 69 -10.32 19.50 -19.22
N ASP A 70 -10.42 19.30 -17.90
CA ASP A 70 -11.67 19.38 -17.17
C ASP A 70 -11.86 20.81 -16.61
N THR A 71 -13.11 21.23 -16.50
CA THR A 71 -13.50 22.51 -15.89
C THR A 71 -13.87 22.36 -14.40
N GLY A 72 -14.00 21.12 -13.92
CA GLY A 72 -14.26 20.82 -12.52
C GLY A 72 -13.02 20.43 -11.71
N VAL A 73 -13.24 20.17 -10.42
CA VAL A 73 -12.20 19.80 -9.45
C VAL A 73 -11.71 18.38 -9.75
N SER A 74 -10.41 18.21 -10.00
CA SER A 74 -9.81 16.89 -10.22
C SER A 74 -8.87 16.50 -9.09
N ILE A 75 -8.86 15.21 -8.72
CA ILE A 75 -7.79 14.65 -7.88
C ILE A 75 -6.76 13.99 -8.81
N ILE A 76 -5.55 14.53 -8.85
CA ILE A 76 -4.46 14.04 -9.69
C ILE A 76 -3.46 13.31 -8.80
N VAL A 77 -3.28 12.00 -9.02
CA VAL A 77 -2.31 11.17 -8.32
C VAL A 77 -1.29 10.58 -9.29
N GLY A 78 -0.02 10.74 -8.97
CA GLY A 78 1.08 10.28 -9.81
C GLY A 78 2.44 10.51 -9.17
N THR A 79 3.50 10.32 -9.95
CA THR A 79 4.88 10.58 -9.54
C THR A 79 5.42 11.86 -10.18
N LEU A 80 6.52 12.38 -9.63
CA LEU A 80 7.33 13.44 -10.26
C LEU A 80 7.62 13.13 -11.74
N SER A 81 8.06 11.90 -12.04
CA SER A 81 8.38 11.47 -13.40
C SER A 81 7.16 11.43 -14.32
N THR A 82 6.00 10.96 -13.83
CA THR A 82 4.77 10.96 -14.64
C THR A 82 4.26 12.37 -14.91
N LEU A 83 4.35 13.29 -13.95
CA LEU A 83 3.98 14.70 -14.18
C LEU A 83 4.90 15.38 -15.20
N GLN A 84 6.20 15.13 -15.11
CA GLN A 84 7.18 15.65 -16.08
C GLN A 84 6.87 15.15 -17.49
N ALA A 85 6.59 13.84 -17.64
CA ALA A 85 6.22 13.25 -18.92
C ALA A 85 4.92 13.82 -19.51
N ASN A 86 4.05 14.38 -18.67
CA ASN A 86 2.78 15.01 -19.08
C ASN A 86 2.88 16.55 -19.20
N GLY A 87 4.09 17.12 -19.25
CA GLY A 87 4.30 18.56 -19.52
C GLY A 87 3.87 19.50 -18.39
N SER A 88 3.85 19.02 -17.14
CA SER A 88 3.43 19.81 -15.96
C SER A 88 4.59 20.60 -15.31
N ASP A 89 5.47 21.21 -16.12
CA ASP A 89 6.73 21.83 -15.63
C ASP A 89 6.51 22.92 -14.58
N ARG A 90 5.46 23.73 -14.75
CA ARG A 90 5.12 24.80 -13.80
C ARG A 90 4.70 24.24 -12.43
N LEU A 91 4.00 23.10 -12.42
CA LEU A 91 3.60 22.44 -11.18
C LEU A 91 4.82 21.88 -10.45
N LEU A 92 5.74 21.26 -11.20
CA LEU A 92 6.96 20.66 -10.66
C LEU A 92 7.84 21.67 -9.91
N GLN A 93 7.84 22.94 -10.34
CA GLN A 93 8.56 24.01 -9.63
C GLN A 93 7.99 24.32 -8.24
N SER A 94 6.73 23.98 -7.98
CA SER A 94 6.07 24.15 -6.68
C SER A 94 6.24 22.94 -5.77
N VAL A 95 6.65 21.77 -6.30
CA VAL A 95 6.83 20.55 -5.51
C VAL A 95 8.13 20.67 -4.70
N PRO A 96 8.09 20.54 -3.36
CA PRO A 96 9.30 20.50 -2.55
C PRO A 96 10.18 19.30 -2.89
N ALA A 97 11.43 19.30 -2.42
CA ALA A 97 12.29 18.11 -2.55
C ALA A 97 11.68 16.92 -1.80
N LEU A 98 11.56 15.78 -2.49
CA LEU A 98 11.05 14.53 -1.95
C LEU A 98 12.13 13.46 -1.99
N ASP A 99 12.26 12.71 -0.90
CA ASP A 99 13.10 11.53 -0.77
C ASP A 99 12.37 10.29 -1.34
N GLU A 100 13.05 9.14 -1.43
CA GLU A 100 12.37 7.88 -1.77
C GLU A 100 11.19 7.66 -0.81
N ASP A 101 10.03 7.28 -1.37
CA ASP A 101 8.75 7.12 -0.66
C ASP A 101 8.12 8.41 -0.12
N GLY A 102 8.74 9.56 -0.38
CA GLY A 102 8.16 10.86 -0.08
C GLY A 102 6.98 11.20 -1.00
N PHE A 103 6.11 12.09 -0.51
CA PHE A 103 5.02 12.64 -1.29
C PHE A 103 4.73 14.09 -0.93
N TRP A 104 4.10 14.79 -1.86
CA TRP A 104 3.54 16.11 -1.69
C TRP A 104 2.03 16.06 -1.92
N LEU A 105 1.28 16.63 -0.99
CA LEU A 105 -0.17 16.77 -1.04
C LEU A 105 -0.50 18.26 -1.01
N ASP A 106 -1.17 18.74 -2.06
CA ASP A 106 -1.68 20.10 -2.16
C ASP A 106 -3.13 20.09 -2.65
N THR A 107 -4.04 20.68 -1.88
CA THR A 107 -5.47 20.76 -2.21
C THR A 107 -5.90 22.10 -2.81
N ASN A 108 -4.95 23.01 -3.07
CA ASN A 108 -5.22 24.32 -3.66
C ASN A 108 -4.00 24.84 -4.45
N VAL A 109 -3.60 24.09 -5.47
CA VAL A 109 -2.44 24.44 -6.28
C VAL A 109 -2.71 25.69 -7.10
N ASN A 110 -1.89 26.73 -6.93
CA ASN A 110 -1.97 27.98 -7.70
C ASN A 110 -3.36 28.64 -7.72
N GLY A 111 -4.19 28.42 -6.68
CA GLY A 111 -5.56 28.92 -6.61
C GLY A 111 -6.60 28.11 -7.38
N SER A 112 -6.21 26.99 -8.03
CA SER A 112 -7.15 25.99 -8.52
C SER A 112 -7.65 25.15 -7.35
N ASN A 113 -8.85 24.57 -7.48
CA ASN A 113 -9.36 23.64 -6.46
C ASN A 113 -8.88 22.20 -6.70
N ASP A 114 -7.96 21.99 -7.64
CA ASP A 114 -7.44 20.65 -7.92
C ASP A 114 -6.59 20.17 -6.77
N ILE A 115 -6.66 18.86 -6.56
CA ILE A 115 -5.95 18.18 -5.50
C ILE A 115 -4.82 17.39 -6.14
N HIS A 116 -3.59 17.72 -5.80
CA HIS A 116 -2.40 17.08 -6.32
C HIS A 116 -1.77 16.19 -5.24
N ILE A 117 -1.58 14.91 -5.59
CA ILE A 117 -0.97 13.88 -4.75
C ILE A 117 0.23 13.32 -5.50
N ILE A 118 1.40 13.89 -5.25
CA ILE A 118 2.59 13.66 -6.06
C ILE A 118 3.64 12.91 -5.23
N GLY A 119 3.90 11.65 -5.60
CA GLY A 119 4.97 10.86 -5.01
C GLY A 119 6.33 11.12 -5.67
N GLN A 120 7.40 10.93 -4.91
CA GLN A 120 8.73 10.75 -5.51
C GLN A 120 8.76 9.51 -6.41
N ASN A 121 8.13 8.43 -5.93
CA ASN A 121 7.89 7.17 -6.64
C ASN A 121 6.41 6.77 -6.51
N GLU A 122 6.01 5.67 -7.16
CA GLU A 122 4.61 5.20 -7.15
C GLU A 122 4.10 4.92 -5.72
N ARG A 123 4.96 4.38 -4.86
CA ARG A 123 4.64 4.03 -3.48
C ARG A 123 4.37 5.27 -2.62
N GLY A 124 5.16 6.32 -2.80
CA GLY A 124 4.92 7.64 -2.20
C GLY A 124 3.57 8.22 -2.62
N ALA A 125 3.20 8.10 -3.91
CA ALA A 125 1.91 8.58 -4.41
C ALA A 125 0.73 7.86 -3.72
N LEU A 126 0.83 6.54 -3.54
CA LEU A 126 -0.15 5.75 -2.78
C LEU A 126 -0.24 6.22 -1.31
N TYR A 127 0.89 6.49 -0.66
CA TYR A 127 0.92 7.02 0.70
C TYR A 127 0.24 8.39 0.81
N GLY A 128 0.45 9.26 -0.17
CA GLY A 128 -0.21 10.56 -0.24
C GLY A 128 -1.73 10.43 -0.40
N ALA A 129 -2.20 9.43 -1.16
CA ALA A 129 -3.63 9.16 -1.30
C ALA A 129 -4.27 8.68 0.01
N PHE A 130 -3.59 7.80 0.75
CA PHE A 130 -4.04 7.42 2.09
C PHE A 130 -4.02 8.59 3.08
N GLU A 131 -3.03 9.49 3.00
CA GLU A 131 -3.00 10.70 3.83
C GLU A 131 -4.17 11.63 3.51
N TYR A 132 -4.45 11.86 2.22
CA TYR A 132 -5.62 12.63 1.78
C TYR A 132 -6.91 12.03 2.34
N LEU A 133 -7.12 10.71 2.18
CA LEU A 133 -8.30 10.02 2.68
C LEU A 133 -8.41 10.06 4.22
N SER A 134 -7.28 9.99 4.93
CA SER A 134 -7.23 10.13 6.38
C SER A 134 -7.68 11.53 6.82
N LEU A 135 -7.17 12.58 6.18
CA LEU A 135 -7.57 13.96 6.45
C LEU A 135 -9.05 14.20 6.10
N LEU A 136 -9.51 13.62 4.99
CA LEU A 136 -10.89 13.67 4.56
C LEU A 136 -11.81 13.00 5.58
N ALA A 137 -11.51 11.76 5.98
CA ALA A 137 -12.30 10.99 6.96
C ALA A 137 -12.38 11.68 8.34
N GLN A 138 -11.36 12.47 8.70
CA GLN A 138 -11.34 13.27 9.92
C GLN A 138 -12.10 14.61 9.79
N GLY A 139 -12.66 14.93 8.61
CA GLY A 139 -13.32 16.20 8.33
C GLY A 139 -12.38 17.41 8.27
N LYS A 140 -11.06 17.20 8.24
CA LYS A 140 -10.05 18.27 8.28
C LYS A 140 -10.04 19.10 6.99
N LEU A 141 -10.33 18.45 5.86
CA LEU A 141 -10.37 19.11 4.55
C LEU A 141 -11.64 19.95 4.31
N ALA A 142 -12.61 19.93 5.23
CA ALA A 142 -13.86 20.69 5.09
C ALA A 142 -13.67 22.21 5.29
N LYS A 143 -12.58 22.63 5.95
CA LYS A 143 -12.38 24.01 6.40
C LYS A 143 -11.05 24.62 6.01
N THR A 144 -10.10 23.80 5.56
CA THR A 144 -8.71 24.22 5.41
C THR A 144 -8.09 23.51 4.23
N ASN A 145 -7.44 24.30 3.36
CA ASN A 145 -6.58 23.75 2.33
C ASN A 145 -5.31 23.20 2.95
N VAL A 146 -4.83 22.08 2.43
CA VAL A 146 -3.61 21.44 2.90
C VAL A 146 -2.58 21.54 1.82
N GLN A 147 -1.39 22.01 2.19
CA GLN A 147 -0.18 21.94 1.38
C GLN A 147 0.93 21.41 2.27
N GLN A 148 1.34 20.16 2.05
CA GLN A 148 2.36 19.50 2.87
C GLN A 148 3.20 18.55 2.04
N ALA A 149 4.48 18.45 2.40
CA ALA A 149 5.37 17.40 1.93
C ALA A 149 5.70 16.46 3.10
N TYR A 150 5.81 15.17 2.81
CA TYR A 150 6.22 14.14 3.73
C TYR A 150 7.40 13.38 3.15
N ASN A 151 8.44 13.20 3.95
CA ASN A 151 9.56 12.30 3.68
C ASN A 151 9.72 11.32 4.85
N PRO A 152 9.88 10.01 4.60
CA PRO A 152 10.02 9.04 5.68
C PRO A 152 11.38 9.16 6.37
N GLY A 153 11.39 9.15 7.70
CA GLY A 153 12.63 9.17 8.48
C GLY A 153 13.44 7.85 8.45
N ALA A 154 12.87 6.78 7.90
CA ALA A 154 13.53 5.48 7.77
C ALA A 154 13.18 4.82 6.43
N ALA A 155 14.18 4.32 5.72
CA ALA A 155 14.01 3.64 4.44
C ALA A 155 13.34 2.26 4.59
N ILE A 156 13.63 1.53 5.67
CA ILE A 156 13.06 0.21 5.98
C ILE A 156 12.03 0.37 7.08
N ARG A 157 10.76 0.06 6.76
CA ARG A 157 9.63 0.14 7.68
C ARG A 157 8.84 -1.16 7.55
N TYR A 158 9.35 -2.22 8.17
CA TYR A 158 8.86 -3.58 7.99
C TYR A 158 8.11 -4.07 9.23
N VAL A 159 7.16 -4.97 9.02
CA VAL A 159 6.52 -5.78 10.07
C VAL A 159 7.05 -7.22 10.03
N ASN A 160 7.00 -7.93 11.15
CA ASN A 160 7.46 -9.31 11.26
C ASN A 160 6.34 -10.19 11.83
N GLU A 161 5.98 -11.22 11.09
CA GLU A 161 4.93 -12.17 11.45
C GLU A 161 5.59 -13.43 11.98
N TRP A 162 5.22 -13.86 13.18
CA TRP A 162 5.75 -15.09 13.77
C TRP A 162 4.92 -16.32 13.41
N ASP A 163 4.61 -16.42 12.11
CA ASP A 163 3.68 -17.39 11.55
C ASP A 163 4.40 -18.68 11.16
N ASN A 164 3.86 -19.82 11.61
CA ASN A 164 4.35 -21.14 11.27
C ASN A 164 3.57 -21.71 10.08
N LEU A 165 4.22 -22.57 9.28
CA LEU A 165 3.59 -23.20 8.11
C LEU A 165 2.32 -24.02 8.42
N ASN A 166 2.17 -24.52 9.65
CA ASN A 166 0.96 -25.22 10.09
C ASN A 166 -0.22 -24.27 10.42
N GLY A 167 -0.04 -22.96 10.25
CA GLY A 167 -1.05 -21.93 10.50
C GLY A 167 -1.15 -21.44 11.95
N SER A 168 -0.35 -21.98 12.87
CA SER A 168 -0.17 -21.38 14.21
C SER A 168 0.71 -20.14 14.14
N ILE A 169 0.56 -19.23 15.11
CA ILE A 169 1.38 -18.04 15.25
C ILE A 169 2.05 -18.09 16.62
N GLU A 170 3.38 -18.03 16.65
CA GLU A 170 4.12 -17.94 17.91
C GLU A 170 3.87 -16.57 18.55
N ARG A 171 3.40 -16.57 19.81
CA ARG A 171 2.93 -15.35 20.51
C ARG A 171 1.77 -14.63 19.79
N GLY A 172 1.00 -15.34 18.96
CA GLY A 172 -0.16 -14.78 18.28
C GLY A 172 -1.44 -14.90 19.11
N TYR A 173 -2.13 -13.77 19.29
CA TYR A 173 -3.42 -13.68 20.00
C TYR A 173 -4.57 -13.26 19.09
N GLY A 174 -4.30 -13.00 17.81
CA GLY A 174 -5.27 -12.56 16.80
C GLY A 174 -5.91 -13.67 15.97
N GLY A 175 -5.67 -14.94 16.31
CA GLY A 175 -6.19 -16.09 15.56
C GLY A 175 -5.09 -16.90 14.85
N LYS A 176 -5.42 -17.43 13.67
CA LYS A 176 -4.51 -18.25 12.84
C LYS A 176 -3.84 -17.41 11.76
N SER A 177 -2.75 -17.92 11.21
CA SER A 177 -2.02 -17.29 10.11
C SER A 177 -2.94 -16.95 8.95
N ILE A 178 -2.71 -15.76 8.36
CA ILE A 178 -3.34 -15.33 7.10
C ILE A 178 -2.54 -15.76 5.87
N PHE A 179 -1.36 -16.35 6.07
CA PHE A 179 -0.44 -16.78 5.01
C PHE A 179 -0.43 -18.29 4.85
N PHE A 180 -0.44 -19.04 5.97
CA PHE A 180 -0.15 -20.48 5.95
C PHE A 180 -1.22 -21.34 6.63
N ARG A 181 -1.33 -22.58 6.15
CA ARG A 181 -2.07 -23.67 6.80
C ARG A 181 -1.57 -25.02 6.29
N ASP A 182 -1.57 -26.02 7.15
CA ASP A 182 -1.26 -27.42 6.79
C ASP A 182 0.08 -27.60 6.03
N GLY A 183 1.09 -26.78 6.35
CA GLY A 183 2.42 -26.86 5.76
C GLY A 183 2.62 -26.01 4.51
N GLN A 184 1.58 -25.30 4.05
CA GLN A 184 1.56 -24.62 2.75
C GLN A 184 1.04 -23.18 2.83
N VAL A 185 1.38 -22.38 1.82
CA VAL A 185 0.73 -21.08 1.58
C VAL A 185 -0.73 -21.25 1.17
N LEU A 186 -1.63 -20.48 1.78
CA LEU A 186 -3.07 -20.49 1.49
C LEU A 186 -3.38 -20.22 0.01
N THR A 187 -4.48 -20.81 -0.47
CA THR A 187 -5.03 -20.54 -1.81
C THR A 187 -5.80 -19.23 -1.84
N ASP A 188 -6.69 -19.01 -0.87
CA ASP A 188 -7.38 -17.74 -0.65
C ASP A 188 -6.46 -16.75 0.08
N LEU A 189 -6.05 -15.72 -0.65
CA LEU A 189 -5.18 -14.66 -0.16
C LEU A 189 -5.92 -13.30 -0.07
N SER A 190 -7.26 -13.32 0.01
CA SER A 190 -8.08 -12.11 0.19
C SER A 190 -7.71 -11.34 1.46
N ARG A 191 -7.41 -12.06 2.56
CA ARG A 191 -6.92 -11.46 3.81
C ARG A 191 -5.54 -10.81 3.67
N VAL A 192 -4.64 -11.42 2.89
CA VAL A 192 -3.33 -10.82 2.60
C VAL A 192 -3.48 -9.51 1.85
N ARG A 193 -4.42 -9.42 0.90
CA ARG A 193 -4.74 -8.14 0.22
C ARG A 193 -5.23 -7.07 1.19
N GLN A 194 -6.14 -7.43 2.10
CA GLN A 194 -6.63 -6.51 3.12
C GLN A 194 -5.52 -6.07 4.07
N TYR A 195 -4.62 -6.98 4.43
CA TYR A 195 -3.46 -6.65 5.26
C TYR A 195 -2.49 -5.69 4.55
N ALA A 196 -2.18 -5.96 3.28
CA ALA A 196 -1.34 -5.07 2.47
C ALA A 196 -1.92 -3.66 2.34
N ARG A 197 -3.25 -3.53 2.19
CA ARG A 197 -3.97 -2.24 2.25
C ARG A 197 -3.72 -1.51 3.57
N LEU A 198 -3.88 -2.21 4.70
CA LEU A 198 -3.65 -1.62 6.02
C LEU A 198 -2.20 -1.17 6.18
N LEU A 199 -1.23 -2.02 5.85
CA LEU A 199 0.20 -1.70 5.94
C LEU A 199 0.56 -0.45 5.11
N ALA A 200 0.12 -0.39 3.85
CA ALA A 200 0.39 0.75 2.97
C ALA A 200 -0.24 2.05 3.49
N SER A 201 -1.42 1.99 4.11
CA SER A 201 -2.08 3.18 4.65
C SER A 201 -1.33 3.86 5.80
N ILE A 202 -0.46 3.10 6.49
CA ILE A 202 0.45 3.59 7.51
C ILE A 202 1.91 3.58 7.04
N ARG A 203 2.12 3.48 5.72
CA ARG A 203 3.41 3.64 5.03
C ARG A 203 4.44 2.54 5.31
N ILE A 204 4.00 1.37 5.80
CA ILE A 204 4.85 0.18 5.92
C ILE A 204 5.18 -0.33 4.50
N ASN A 205 6.46 -0.59 4.24
CA ASN A 205 6.95 -0.97 2.91
C ASN A 205 7.51 -2.39 2.83
N GLY A 206 7.39 -3.18 3.90
CA GLY A 206 7.68 -4.61 3.83
C GLY A 206 7.08 -5.43 4.97
N CYS A 207 7.03 -6.74 4.75
CA CYS A 207 6.49 -7.72 5.67
C CYS A 207 7.34 -8.99 5.60
N ILE A 208 7.87 -9.42 6.74
CA ILE A 208 8.46 -10.75 6.90
C ILE A 208 7.35 -11.70 7.30
N VAL A 209 6.96 -12.61 6.41
CA VAL A 209 5.67 -13.31 6.50
C VAL A 209 5.69 -14.55 7.40
N ASN A 210 6.87 -15.02 7.80
CA ASN A 210 7.04 -16.26 8.56
C ASN A 210 7.89 -16.09 9.80
N ASN A 211 7.71 -17.03 10.73
CA ASN A 211 8.43 -17.08 11.99
C ASN A 211 9.95 -17.11 11.79
N VAL A 212 10.64 -16.38 12.67
CA VAL A 212 12.10 -16.40 12.81
C VAL A 212 12.60 -17.81 13.14
N ASN A 213 11.81 -18.60 13.87
CA ASN A 213 11.99 -20.04 14.04
C ASN A 213 11.51 -20.79 12.78
N SER A 214 12.23 -20.57 11.68
CA SER A 214 11.84 -21.00 10.34
C SER A 214 12.07 -22.50 10.08
N SER A 215 11.57 -22.97 8.93
CA SER A 215 11.72 -24.35 8.46
C SER A 215 12.23 -24.38 7.02
N HIS A 216 13.12 -25.32 6.69
CA HIS A 216 13.60 -25.54 5.31
C HIS A 216 12.44 -25.80 4.32
N ASN A 217 11.31 -26.33 4.78
CA ASN A 217 10.13 -26.59 3.95
C ASN A 217 9.47 -25.30 3.40
N LEU A 218 9.78 -24.13 3.96
CA LEU A 218 9.32 -22.86 3.40
C LEU A 218 9.84 -22.63 1.97
N LEU A 219 11.01 -23.18 1.64
CA LEU A 219 11.67 -22.97 0.35
C LEU A 219 11.51 -24.15 -0.61
N ASN A 220 10.60 -25.09 -0.33
CA ASN A 220 10.22 -26.08 -1.35
C ASN A 220 9.48 -25.42 -2.51
N GLU A 221 9.38 -26.11 -3.65
CA GLU A 221 8.78 -25.57 -4.89
C GLU A 221 7.36 -25.02 -4.66
N THR A 222 6.49 -25.79 -3.98
CA THR A 222 5.11 -25.38 -3.70
C THR A 222 5.01 -24.10 -2.87
N ASN A 223 5.86 -23.96 -1.85
CA ASN A 223 5.85 -22.79 -0.97
C ASN A 223 6.53 -21.59 -1.60
N LEU A 224 7.57 -21.78 -2.42
CA LEU A 224 8.17 -20.71 -3.22
C LEU A 224 7.15 -20.10 -4.19
N ASP A 225 6.38 -20.94 -4.90
CA ASP A 225 5.27 -20.48 -5.75
C ASP A 225 4.22 -19.73 -4.93
N GLY A 226 3.90 -20.24 -3.74
CA GLY A 226 3.01 -19.59 -2.78
C GLY A 226 3.49 -18.21 -2.33
N LEU A 227 4.78 -18.08 -1.98
CA LEU A 227 5.41 -16.82 -1.62
C LEU A 227 5.38 -15.83 -2.79
N GLY A 228 5.57 -16.30 -4.02
CA GLY A 228 5.37 -15.52 -5.25
C GLY A 228 3.96 -14.94 -5.32
N ARG A 229 2.92 -15.74 -5.10
CA ARG A 229 1.52 -15.28 -5.06
C ARG A 229 1.27 -14.24 -3.96
N ILE A 230 1.85 -14.41 -2.78
CA ILE A 230 1.78 -13.39 -1.71
C ILE A 230 2.43 -12.09 -2.18
N ALA A 231 3.64 -12.17 -2.74
CA ALA A 231 4.34 -11.00 -3.25
C ALA A 231 3.54 -10.28 -4.35
N ASP A 232 2.88 -11.03 -5.24
CA ASP A 232 2.04 -10.47 -6.30
C ASP A 232 0.83 -9.70 -5.76
N ILE A 233 0.26 -10.13 -4.65
CA ILE A 233 -0.86 -9.45 -3.99
C ILE A 233 -0.41 -8.21 -3.22
N MET A 234 0.78 -8.25 -2.62
CA MET A 234 1.30 -7.16 -1.79
C MET A 234 2.00 -6.06 -2.62
N ARG A 235 2.56 -6.39 -3.79
CA ARG A 235 3.30 -5.47 -4.66
C ARG A 235 2.50 -4.24 -5.12
N PRO A 236 1.21 -4.34 -5.49
CA PRO A 236 0.41 -3.16 -5.83
C PRO A 236 0.24 -2.18 -4.67
N TYR A 237 0.40 -2.64 -3.42
CA TYR A 237 0.38 -1.76 -2.23
C TYR A 237 1.78 -1.24 -1.87
N GLY A 238 2.80 -1.54 -2.67
CA GLY A 238 4.17 -1.15 -2.40
C GLY A 238 4.83 -1.91 -1.24
N VAL A 239 4.23 -3.02 -0.77
CA VAL A 239 4.77 -3.80 0.36
C VAL A 239 5.61 -4.95 -0.16
N ARG A 240 6.90 -4.95 0.17
CA ARG A 240 7.84 -6.03 -0.17
C ARG A 240 7.63 -7.23 0.75
N VAL A 241 7.74 -8.44 0.21
CA VAL A 241 7.74 -9.67 0.99
C VAL A 241 9.18 -10.07 1.29
N GLY A 242 9.45 -10.39 2.55
CA GLY A 242 10.66 -11.10 2.95
C GLY A 242 10.31 -12.34 3.75
N VAL A 243 11.31 -13.18 3.99
CA VAL A 243 11.17 -14.41 4.76
C VAL A 243 12.31 -14.55 5.75
N SER A 244 12.04 -15.14 6.91
CA SER A 244 13.07 -15.63 7.80
C SER A 244 13.56 -16.99 7.30
N LEU A 245 14.88 -17.13 7.16
CA LEU A 245 15.52 -18.33 6.61
C LEU A 245 15.89 -19.31 7.73
N PHE A 246 15.85 -20.60 7.40
CA PHE A 246 16.45 -21.63 8.24
C PHE A 246 17.86 -21.92 7.73
N PHE A 247 18.90 -21.58 8.50
CA PHE A 247 20.28 -21.62 8.02
C PHE A 247 20.71 -23.01 7.52
N ASP A 248 20.17 -24.07 8.13
CA ASP A 248 20.46 -25.47 7.77
C ASP A 248 19.60 -25.98 6.59
N THR A 249 18.97 -25.09 5.83
CA THR A 249 18.22 -25.46 4.60
C THR A 249 19.06 -26.23 3.58
N PRO A 250 20.35 -25.93 3.33
CA PRO A 250 21.15 -26.73 2.41
C PRO A 250 21.20 -28.22 2.80
N ARG A 251 21.28 -28.53 4.09
CA ARG A 251 21.17 -29.92 4.58
C ARG A 251 19.73 -30.44 4.49
N GLY A 252 18.77 -29.66 4.99
CA GLY A 252 17.38 -30.10 5.16
C GLY A 252 16.59 -30.26 3.86
N LEU A 253 16.83 -29.41 2.86
CA LEU A 253 16.09 -29.39 1.59
C LEU A 253 16.92 -29.95 0.43
N ALA A 254 18.19 -29.57 0.32
CA ALA A 254 19.08 -30.02 -0.77
C ALA A 254 19.86 -31.30 -0.45
N GLY A 255 19.84 -31.77 0.81
CA GLY A 255 20.54 -32.98 1.21
C GLY A 255 22.07 -32.85 1.21
N LEU A 256 22.61 -31.63 1.24
CA LEU A 256 24.05 -31.41 1.36
C LEU A 256 24.57 -31.95 2.70
N PRO A 257 25.85 -32.35 2.79
CA PRO A 257 26.43 -32.84 4.04
C PRO A 257 26.71 -31.71 5.06
N THR A 258 26.67 -30.45 4.65
CA THR A 258 27.03 -29.28 5.46
C THR A 258 26.15 -28.07 5.13
N SER A 259 26.18 -27.06 5.98
CA SER A 259 25.66 -25.70 5.74
C SER A 259 26.74 -24.65 6.03
N ASP A 260 28.01 -25.04 5.94
CA ASP A 260 29.15 -24.13 6.02
C ASP A 260 29.07 -23.12 4.85
N PRO A 261 28.97 -21.81 5.11
CA PRO A 261 28.85 -20.80 4.07
C PRO A 261 30.11 -20.65 3.21
N LEU A 262 31.22 -21.31 3.56
CA LEU A 262 32.44 -21.36 2.76
C LEU A 262 32.49 -22.57 1.81
N ASP A 263 31.59 -23.54 1.96
CA ASP A 263 31.52 -24.71 1.07
C ASP A 263 30.98 -24.31 -0.32
N PRO A 264 31.67 -24.66 -1.43
CA PRO A 264 31.25 -24.27 -2.77
C PRO A 264 29.86 -24.79 -3.19
N ASP A 265 29.46 -25.98 -2.73
CA ASP A 265 28.14 -26.54 -3.04
C ASP A 265 27.04 -25.83 -2.25
N VAL A 266 27.33 -25.36 -1.03
CA VAL A 266 26.42 -24.52 -0.24
C VAL A 266 26.26 -23.13 -0.86
N ILE A 267 27.32 -22.52 -1.40
CA ILE A 267 27.25 -21.20 -2.07
C ILE A 267 26.44 -21.28 -3.38
N LYS A 268 26.52 -22.41 -4.08
CA LYS A 268 25.81 -22.63 -5.35
C LYS A 268 24.31 -22.87 -5.18
N PHE A 269 23.91 -23.43 -4.04
CA PHE A 269 22.53 -23.71 -3.67
C PHE A 269 21.75 -22.42 -3.36
#